data_AF-A0A959F0P4-F1
#
_entry.id   AF-A0A959F0P4-F1
#
_cell.length_a   1.000
_cell.length_b   1.000
_cell.length_c   1.000
_cell.angle_alpha   90.00
_cell.angle_beta   90.00
_cell.angle_gamma   90.00
#
_symmetry.space_group_name_H-M   'P 1'
#
loop_
_entity.id
_entity.type
_entity.pdbx_description
1 polymer ?
#
loop_
_entity_poly.entity_id
_entity_poly.type
_entity_poly.pdbx_seq_one_letter_code
_entity_poly.pdbx_strand_id
1 'polypeptide(L)'
;MVPHWQTPYLGIRTLPRLTGWEIDHFFTLEVEERDEIRSRFRGINRLGVALQPCFLRMTGCPLDGVRILPRELLSHVGEQLDIDIPTIASVRALYRRKRTRYDHQQWAMARLECSPLTAGRRRVLITRLKQQARSTGEVDALIEYARRWLFDQRIIIPSKRNLKELSARILVEAEYALYQEVLEVIPEPVCAQRLDALYEVNSKYDFQLIDWLKTPPGKRSKSNLNELFDKIEALQALEVHCHTLPFPLERQRFYASR
;
A
#
# COMPACT_ATOMS: atom_id res chain seq x y z
N MET A 1 -6.23 14.12 2.10
CA MET A 1 -5.84 13.17 1.04
C MET A 1 -4.36 13.32 0.80
N VAL A 2 -3.59 12.28 1.12
CA VAL A 2 -2.13 12.24 0.92
C VAL A 2 -1.76 12.39 -0.57
N PRO A 3 -0.80 13.27 -0.91
CA PRO A 3 -0.24 13.33 -2.26
C PRO A 3 0.37 12.01 -2.69
N HIS A 4 0.23 11.64 -3.97
CA HIS A 4 0.71 10.35 -4.47
C HIS A 4 2.21 10.14 -4.23
N TRP A 5 3.03 11.18 -4.40
CA TRP A 5 4.48 11.14 -4.19
C TRP A 5 4.89 10.85 -2.73
N GLN A 6 4.00 11.11 -1.73
CA GLN A 6 4.28 10.80 -0.33
C GLN A 6 3.95 9.34 0.04
N THR A 7 3.14 8.66 -0.76
CA THR A 7 2.71 7.27 -0.53
C THR A 7 3.85 6.29 -0.23
N PRO A 8 5.01 6.36 -0.91
CA PRO A 8 6.14 5.45 -0.64
C PRO A 8 6.69 5.52 0.79
N TYR A 9 6.55 6.67 1.48
CA TYR A 9 7.03 6.83 2.86
C TYR A 9 6.09 6.25 3.90
N LEU A 10 4.83 6.02 3.56
CA LEU A 10 3.81 5.62 4.52
C LEU A 10 4.12 4.26 5.14
N GLY A 11 4.14 4.22 6.48
CA GLY A 11 4.41 3.02 7.26
C GLY A 11 5.89 2.71 7.46
N ILE A 12 6.81 3.53 6.95
CA ILE A 12 8.24 3.44 7.26
C ILE A 12 8.46 3.85 8.74
N ARG A 13 9.35 3.14 9.45
CA ARG A 13 9.66 3.37 10.87
C ARG A 13 11.10 3.80 11.14
N THR A 14 11.91 3.76 10.09
CA THR A 14 13.34 4.11 10.09
C THR A 14 13.56 5.25 9.12
N LEU A 15 14.46 6.17 9.43
CA LEU A 15 14.74 7.28 8.54
C LEU A 15 15.23 6.76 7.17
N PRO A 16 14.53 7.08 6.05
CA PRO A 16 15.03 6.75 4.72
C PRO A 16 16.19 7.68 4.34
N ARG A 17 16.80 7.45 3.18
CA ARG A 17 17.68 8.45 2.59
C ARG A 17 16.82 9.63 2.15
N LEU A 18 17.17 10.83 2.59
CA LEU A 18 16.45 12.07 2.29
C LEU A 18 17.31 12.96 1.39
N THR A 19 16.64 13.67 0.50
CA THR A 19 17.12 14.80 -0.30
C THR A 19 16.89 16.10 0.47
N GLY A 20 17.58 17.18 0.09
CA GLY A 20 17.39 18.50 0.72
C GLY A 20 15.93 18.96 0.69
N TRP A 21 15.23 18.78 -0.44
CA TRP A 21 13.81 19.12 -0.55
C TRP A 21 12.92 18.33 0.43
N GLU A 22 13.15 17.03 0.61
CA GLU A 22 12.38 16.23 1.58
C GLU A 22 12.65 16.69 3.03
N ILE A 23 13.89 17.12 3.32
CA ILE A 23 14.25 17.69 4.62
C ILE A 23 13.50 19.01 4.84
N ASP A 24 13.56 19.91 3.88
CA ASP A 24 12.87 21.21 3.94
C ASP A 24 11.35 21.04 4.08
N HIS A 25 10.78 20.08 3.35
CA HIS A 25 9.34 19.85 3.35
C HIS A 25 8.83 19.19 4.63
N PHE A 26 9.45 18.09 5.07
CA PHE A 26 8.94 17.29 6.19
C PHE A 26 9.54 17.66 7.55
N PHE A 27 10.75 18.21 7.58
CA PHE A 27 11.50 18.45 8.81
C PHE A 27 11.59 19.94 9.17
N THR A 28 10.68 20.75 8.63
CA THR A 28 10.43 22.10 9.11
C THR A 28 9.32 22.10 10.16
N LEU A 29 9.66 22.50 11.38
CA LEU A 29 8.76 22.63 12.52
C LEU A 29 7.91 23.89 12.38
N GLU A 30 6.66 23.80 12.81
CA GLU A 30 5.79 24.96 13.03
C GLU A 30 6.33 25.85 14.17
N VAL A 31 5.95 27.12 14.20
CA VAL A 31 6.44 28.08 15.22
C VAL A 31 6.05 27.61 16.62
N GLU A 32 4.80 27.17 16.78
CA GLU A 32 4.26 26.67 18.05
C GLU A 32 4.99 25.39 18.50
N GLU A 33 5.41 24.54 17.56
CA GLU A 33 6.21 23.35 17.88
C GLU A 33 7.58 23.74 18.41
N ARG A 34 8.24 24.73 17.77
CA ARG A 34 9.55 25.23 18.24
C ARG A 34 9.45 25.79 19.65
N ASP A 35 8.41 26.57 19.94
CA ASP A 35 8.19 27.19 21.25
C ASP A 35 7.88 26.16 22.34
N GLU A 36 7.01 25.18 22.05
CA GLU A 36 6.75 24.06 22.96
C GLU A 36 8.01 23.22 23.21
N ILE A 37 8.79 22.95 22.17
CA ILE A 37 10.03 22.16 22.28
C ILE A 37 11.05 22.90 23.15
N ARG A 38 11.25 24.19 22.91
CA ARG A 38 12.18 25.04 23.67
C ARG A 38 11.79 25.15 25.15
N SER A 39 10.50 25.31 25.44
CA SER A 39 9.99 25.48 26.80
C SER A 39 9.98 24.18 27.62
N ARG A 40 9.64 23.04 27.01
CA ARG A 40 9.47 21.76 27.74
C ARG A 40 10.69 20.85 27.76
N PHE A 41 11.53 20.89 26.73
CA PHE A 41 12.66 19.97 26.59
C PHE A 41 14.00 20.71 26.74
N ARG A 42 15.07 19.97 27.05
CA ARG A 42 16.40 20.52 27.37
C ARG A 42 17.50 19.77 26.62
N GLY A 43 18.55 20.51 26.26
CA GLY A 43 19.74 19.98 25.59
C GLY A 43 19.41 19.12 24.37
N ILE A 44 20.11 17.99 24.25
CA ILE A 44 20.00 17.07 23.11
C ILE A 44 18.58 16.49 22.93
N ASN A 45 17.75 16.45 23.99
CA ASN A 45 16.38 15.92 23.89
C ASN A 45 15.49 16.77 22.99
N ARG A 46 15.78 18.07 22.83
CA ARG A 46 15.07 18.96 21.89
C ARG A 46 15.15 18.45 20.46
N LEU A 47 16.32 17.97 20.03
CA LEU A 47 16.48 17.35 18.72
C LEU A 47 15.64 16.06 18.60
N GLY A 48 15.68 15.22 19.63
CA GLY A 48 14.94 13.96 19.62
C GLY A 48 13.44 14.18 19.49
N VAL A 49 12.88 15.06 20.30
CA VAL A 49 11.45 15.34 20.24
C VAL A 49 11.05 16.02 18.94
N ALA A 50 11.88 16.92 18.39
CA ALA A 50 11.63 17.62 17.14
C ALA A 50 11.52 16.69 15.92
N LEU A 51 12.29 15.60 15.90
CA LEU A 51 12.23 14.64 14.79
C LEU A 51 10.93 13.84 14.76
N GLN A 52 10.24 13.69 15.90
CA GLN A 52 9.04 12.85 15.99
C GLN A 52 7.84 13.39 15.19
N PRO A 53 7.37 14.64 15.38
CA PRO A 53 6.23 15.15 14.60
C PRO A 53 6.57 15.25 13.11
N CYS A 54 7.80 15.65 12.76
CA CYS A 54 8.27 15.70 11.38
C CYS A 54 8.21 14.33 10.69
N PHE A 55 8.76 13.29 11.35
CA PHE A 55 8.74 11.94 10.83
C PHE A 55 7.32 11.34 10.79
N LEU A 56 6.49 11.70 11.77
CA LEU A 56 5.09 11.28 11.83
C LEU A 56 4.26 11.91 10.69
N ARG A 57 4.47 13.19 10.37
CA ARG A 57 3.88 13.86 9.19
C ARG A 57 4.31 13.19 7.88
N MET A 58 5.57 12.77 7.78
CA MET A 58 6.09 12.10 6.58
C MET A 58 5.51 10.69 6.40
N THR A 59 5.46 9.89 7.48
CA THR A 59 5.28 8.43 7.39
C THR A 59 3.98 7.89 7.98
N GLY A 60 3.25 8.65 8.79
CA GLY A 60 2.13 8.14 9.60
C GLY A 60 2.54 7.18 10.72
N CYS A 61 3.84 7.10 11.02
CA CYS A 61 4.42 6.29 12.09
C CYS A 61 5.34 7.13 12.98
N PRO A 62 5.39 6.86 14.29
CA PRO A 62 6.41 7.43 15.14
C PRO A 62 7.80 6.89 14.76
N LEU A 63 8.83 7.71 14.96
CA LEU A 63 10.21 7.32 14.69
C LEU A 63 10.69 6.38 15.80
N ASP A 64 10.94 5.11 15.45
CA ASP A 64 11.32 4.07 16.41
C ASP A 64 12.78 4.19 16.86
N GLY A 65 13.65 4.80 16.06
CA GLY A 65 15.02 5.05 16.46
C GLY A 65 15.89 5.43 15.28
N VAL A 66 17.01 6.08 15.58
CA VAL A 66 17.97 6.50 14.56
C VAL A 66 19.36 6.05 14.97
N ARG A 67 20.03 5.33 14.06
CA ARG A 67 21.44 4.96 14.25
C ARG A 67 22.37 6.09 13.83
N ILE A 68 22.05 6.74 12.71
CA ILE A 68 22.81 7.83 12.10
C ILE A 68 21.80 8.83 11.54
N LEU A 69 21.91 10.10 11.92
CA LEU A 69 21.16 11.20 11.32
C LEU A 69 22.03 11.83 10.24
N PRO A 70 21.51 12.09 9.02
CA PRO A 70 22.21 12.87 8.01
C PRO A 70 22.60 14.25 8.57
N ARG A 71 23.80 14.73 8.23
CA ARG A 71 24.29 16.04 8.70
C ARG A 71 23.37 17.17 8.27
N GLU A 72 22.85 17.13 7.04
CA GLU A 72 21.89 18.11 6.52
C GLU A 72 20.63 18.20 7.39
N LEU A 73 20.07 17.05 7.77
CA LEU A 73 18.90 17.00 8.66
C LEU A 73 19.21 17.55 10.06
N LEU A 74 20.40 17.26 10.60
CA LEU A 74 20.85 17.78 11.89
C LEU A 74 21.01 19.29 11.86
N SER A 75 21.65 19.83 10.83
CA SER A 75 21.81 21.27 10.63
C SER A 75 20.43 21.94 10.51
N HIS A 76 19.56 21.41 9.65
CA HIS A 76 18.22 21.96 9.43
C HIS A 76 17.38 22.06 10.70
N VAL A 77 17.34 20.99 11.51
CA VAL A 77 16.55 20.99 12.75
C VAL A 77 17.27 21.75 13.87
N GLY A 78 18.61 21.73 13.90
CA GLY A 78 19.43 22.47 14.86
C GLY A 78 19.25 23.98 14.73
N GLU A 79 19.31 24.50 13.51
CA GLU A 79 19.09 25.92 13.19
C GLU A 79 17.70 26.40 13.62
N GLN A 80 16.65 25.59 13.37
CA GLN A 80 15.29 25.94 13.77
C GLN A 80 15.10 26.04 15.30
N LEU A 81 15.89 25.32 16.07
CA LEU A 81 15.78 25.25 17.53
C LEU A 81 16.83 26.06 18.28
N ASP A 82 17.77 26.68 17.56
CA ASP A 82 18.96 27.34 18.10
C ASP A 82 19.80 26.36 18.96
N ILE A 83 20.19 25.24 18.34
CA ILE A 83 21.00 24.19 18.95
C ILE A 83 22.23 23.93 18.09
N ASP A 84 23.40 23.93 18.72
CA ASP A 84 24.64 23.52 18.07
C ASP A 84 24.56 22.11 17.48
N ILE A 85 25.17 21.92 16.31
CA ILE A 85 25.15 20.62 15.62
C ILE A 85 25.74 19.55 16.54
N PRO A 86 24.96 18.54 16.94
CA PRO A 86 25.41 17.58 17.92
C PRO A 86 26.42 16.60 17.32
N THR A 87 27.37 16.15 18.15
CA THR A 87 28.33 15.11 17.75
C THR A 87 27.65 13.78 17.44
N ILE A 88 28.31 12.92 16.67
CA ILE A 88 27.82 11.55 16.37
C ILE A 88 27.55 10.74 17.65
N ALA A 89 28.35 10.95 18.70
CA ALA A 89 28.14 10.32 20.00
C ALA A 89 26.82 10.77 20.66
N SER A 90 26.50 12.06 20.57
CA SER A 90 25.24 12.62 21.07
C SER A 90 24.03 12.09 20.29
N VAL A 91 24.15 11.90 18.97
CA VAL A 91 23.09 11.29 18.14
C VAL A 91 22.82 9.84 18.53
N ARG A 92 23.86 9.04 18.76
CA ARG A 92 23.71 7.66 19.25
C ARG A 92 23.08 7.62 20.66
N ALA A 93 23.36 8.62 21.48
CA ALA A 93 22.81 8.72 22.83
C ALA A 93 21.35 9.16 22.88
N LEU A 94 20.84 9.85 21.84
CA LEU A 94 19.52 10.49 21.77
C LEU A 94 18.35 9.56 22.15
N TYR A 95 18.47 8.26 21.86
CA TYR A 95 17.47 7.24 22.20
C TYR A 95 18.02 6.04 22.98
N ARG A 96 19.10 6.23 23.76
CA ARG A 96 19.64 5.17 24.62
C ARG A 96 18.61 4.69 25.66
N ARG A 97 17.71 5.57 26.11
CA ARG A 97 16.62 5.27 27.05
C ARG A 97 15.29 5.09 26.31
N LYS A 98 14.73 3.87 26.32
CA LYS A 98 13.43 3.56 25.70
C LYS A 98 12.29 4.46 26.20
N ARG A 99 12.32 4.85 27.49
CA ARG A 99 11.29 5.71 28.09
C ARG A 99 11.26 7.11 27.48
N THR A 100 12.42 7.76 27.36
CA THR A 100 12.54 9.09 26.73
C THR A 100 12.01 9.09 25.30
N ARG A 101 12.34 8.05 24.52
CA ARG A 101 11.79 7.88 23.17
C ARG A 101 10.27 7.78 23.19
N TYR A 102 9.72 6.93 24.06
CA TYR A 102 8.28 6.74 24.18
C TYR A 102 7.58 8.06 24.55
N ASP A 103 8.11 8.82 25.51
CA ASP A 103 7.53 10.10 25.92
C ASP A 103 7.55 11.12 24.75
N HIS A 104 8.62 11.17 23.96
CA HIS A 104 8.69 12.02 22.75
C HIS A 104 7.66 11.58 21.68
N GLN A 105 7.49 10.28 21.47
CA GLN A 105 6.49 9.74 20.54
C GLN A 105 5.08 10.10 20.99
N GLN A 106 4.78 9.99 22.30
CA GLN A 106 3.47 10.36 22.85
C GLN A 106 3.20 11.86 22.69
N TRP A 107 4.18 12.72 22.96
CA TRP A 107 4.02 14.16 22.75
C TRP A 107 3.71 14.49 21.28
N ALA A 108 4.48 13.91 20.33
CA ALA A 108 4.25 14.14 18.91
C ALA A 108 2.89 13.63 18.42
N MET A 109 2.46 12.46 18.91
CA MET A 109 1.15 11.90 18.60
C MET A 109 0.03 12.80 19.14
N ALA A 110 0.17 13.32 20.36
CA ALA A 110 -0.80 14.25 20.93
C ALA A 110 -0.87 15.56 20.14
N ARG A 111 0.28 16.13 19.78
CA ARG A 111 0.37 17.40 19.02
C ARG A 111 -0.20 17.30 17.60
N LEU A 112 -0.10 16.13 16.98
CA LEU A 112 -0.67 15.85 15.64
C LEU A 112 -2.03 15.14 15.69
N GLU A 113 -2.64 15.01 16.85
CA GLU A 113 -3.93 14.35 17.06
C GLU A 113 -3.99 12.92 16.47
N CYS A 114 -2.84 12.25 16.49
CA CYS A 114 -2.69 10.90 15.97
C CYS A 114 -3.11 9.89 17.04
N SER A 115 -3.85 8.87 16.61
CA SER A 115 -4.45 7.89 17.49
C SER A 115 -4.04 6.46 17.11
N PRO A 116 -4.03 5.51 18.06
CA PRO A 116 -3.81 4.11 17.74
C PRO A 116 -4.98 3.53 16.94
N LEU A 117 -4.72 2.44 16.21
CA LEU A 117 -5.77 1.69 15.52
C LEU A 117 -6.64 0.93 16.53
N THR A 118 -7.78 1.51 16.88
CA THR A 118 -8.77 0.88 17.78
C THR A 118 -9.51 -0.27 17.08
N ALA A 119 -10.13 -1.17 17.86
CA ALA A 119 -10.92 -2.27 17.31
C ALA A 119 -12.08 -1.78 16.40
N GLY A 120 -12.75 -0.69 16.77
CA GLY A 120 -13.80 -0.06 15.95
C GLY A 120 -13.25 0.45 14.62
N ARG A 121 -12.18 1.23 14.64
CA ARG A 121 -11.51 1.73 13.42
C ARG A 121 -10.97 0.59 12.55
N ARG A 122 -10.49 -0.50 13.16
CA ARG A 122 -10.06 -1.71 12.45
C ARG A 122 -11.19 -2.37 11.69
N ARG A 123 -12.41 -2.44 12.24
CA ARG A 123 -13.59 -2.97 11.53
C ARG A 123 -13.91 -2.12 10.30
N VAL A 124 -13.87 -0.79 10.43
CA VAL A 124 -14.08 0.13 9.30
C VAL A 124 -13.01 -0.07 8.22
N LEU A 125 -11.74 -0.20 8.60
CA LEU A 125 -10.65 -0.51 7.67
C LEU A 125 -10.92 -1.82 6.91
N ILE A 126 -11.34 -2.87 7.62
CA ILE A 126 -11.66 -4.16 6.99
C ILE A 126 -12.78 -4.02 5.97
N THR A 127 -13.87 -3.32 6.30
CA THR A 127 -14.97 -3.08 5.37
C THR A 127 -14.51 -2.34 4.11
N ARG A 128 -13.69 -1.30 4.27
CA ARG A 128 -13.10 -0.55 3.15
C ARG A 128 -12.19 -1.43 2.28
N LEU A 129 -11.35 -2.25 2.90
CA LEU A 129 -10.46 -3.17 2.18
C LEU A 129 -11.23 -4.26 1.44
N LYS A 130 -12.34 -4.77 2.00
CA LYS A 130 -13.23 -5.71 1.31
C LYS A 130 -13.86 -5.07 0.07
N GLN A 131 -14.30 -3.82 0.16
CA GLN A 131 -14.80 -3.07 -1.00
C GLN A 131 -13.71 -2.91 -2.06
N GLN A 132 -12.50 -2.52 -1.66
CA GLN A 132 -11.37 -2.35 -2.58
C GLN A 132 -10.95 -3.67 -3.24
N ALA A 133 -11.01 -4.79 -2.50
CA ALA A 133 -10.66 -6.13 -3.00
C ALA A 133 -11.57 -6.61 -4.14
N ARG A 134 -12.77 -6.03 -4.31
CA ARG A 134 -13.62 -6.32 -5.49
C ARG A 134 -13.01 -5.83 -6.80
N SER A 135 -12.17 -4.80 -6.74
CA SER A 135 -11.56 -4.17 -7.93
C SER A 135 -10.09 -4.51 -8.14
N THR A 136 -9.37 -4.95 -7.09
CA THR A 136 -7.95 -5.33 -7.19
C THR A 136 -7.67 -6.71 -6.62
N GLY A 137 -6.91 -7.53 -7.35
CA GLY A 137 -6.39 -8.83 -6.90
C GLY A 137 -5.00 -8.77 -6.28
N GLU A 138 -4.44 -7.57 -6.11
CA GLU A 138 -3.07 -7.39 -5.65
C GLU A 138 -3.01 -7.04 -4.15
N VAL A 139 -2.22 -7.81 -3.41
CA VAL A 139 -2.01 -7.58 -1.98
C VAL A 139 -1.38 -6.20 -1.74
N ASP A 140 -0.41 -5.81 -2.57
CA ASP A 140 0.32 -4.55 -2.39
C ASP A 140 -0.58 -3.33 -2.65
N ALA A 141 -1.52 -3.42 -3.60
CA ALA A 141 -2.52 -2.37 -3.83
C ALA A 141 -3.44 -2.17 -2.61
N LEU A 142 -3.84 -3.26 -1.93
CA LEU A 142 -4.60 -3.17 -0.68
C LEU A 142 -3.78 -2.60 0.49
N ILE A 143 -2.49 -2.96 0.58
CA ILE A 143 -1.60 -2.39 1.60
C ILE A 143 -1.44 -0.88 1.38
N GLU A 144 -1.23 -0.45 0.13
CA GLU A 144 -1.14 0.97 -0.21
C GLU A 144 -2.42 1.72 0.16
N TYR A 145 -3.57 1.18 -0.23
CA TYR A 145 -4.87 1.74 0.12
C TYR A 145 -5.04 1.85 1.65
N ALA A 146 -4.71 0.80 2.40
CA ALA A 146 -4.79 0.78 3.87
C ALA A 146 -3.93 1.90 4.48
N ARG A 147 -2.67 2.04 4.02
CA ARG A 147 -1.73 3.05 4.52
C ARG A 147 -2.26 4.46 4.30
N ARG A 148 -2.74 4.76 3.09
CA ARG A 148 -3.29 6.07 2.74
C ARG A 148 -4.52 6.40 3.58
N TRP A 149 -5.45 5.44 3.70
CA TRP A 149 -6.63 5.62 4.51
C TRP A 149 -6.29 5.83 5.99
N LEU A 150 -5.41 5.02 6.56
CA LEU A 150 -4.98 5.16 7.96
C LEU A 150 -4.35 6.54 8.21
N PHE A 151 -3.48 6.98 7.30
CA PHE A 151 -2.85 8.29 7.38
C PHE A 151 -3.89 9.42 7.33
N ASP A 152 -4.80 9.39 6.34
CA ASP A 152 -5.86 10.40 6.19
C ASP A 152 -6.77 10.48 7.43
N GLN A 153 -6.91 9.37 8.18
CA GLN A 153 -7.67 9.31 9.43
C GLN A 153 -6.85 9.65 10.69
N ARG A 154 -5.59 10.07 10.54
CA ARG A 154 -4.62 10.29 11.62
C ARG A 154 -4.50 9.08 12.56
N ILE A 155 -4.48 7.89 11.95
CA ILE A 155 -4.29 6.61 12.65
C ILE A 155 -2.86 6.13 12.43
N ILE A 156 -2.18 5.75 13.51
CA ILE A 156 -0.84 5.16 13.43
C ILE A 156 -0.88 3.90 12.57
N ILE A 157 -0.03 3.88 11.55
CA ILE A 157 0.01 2.79 10.58
C ILE A 157 0.61 1.53 11.26
N PRO A 158 -0.11 0.37 11.22
CA PRO A 158 0.41 -0.89 11.72
C PRO A 158 1.68 -1.35 10.98
N SER A 159 2.35 -2.38 11.50
CA SER A 159 3.51 -2.95 10.84
C SER A 159 3.18 -3.45 9.42
N LYS A 160 4.17 -3.41 8.51
CA LYS A 160 4.04 -3.97 7.15
C LYS A 160 3.53 -5.42 7.18
N ARG A 161 4.01 -6.20 8.15
CA ARG A 161 3.58 -7.59 8.37
C ARG A 161 2.07 -7.66 8.67
N ASN A 162 1.58 -6.88 9.63
CA ASN A 162 0.16 -6.91 10.02
C ASN A 162 -0.75 -6.48 8.87
N LEU A 163 -0.35 -5.46 8.09
CA LEU A 163 -1.12 -5.03 6.91
C LEU A 163 -1.09 -6.09 5.80
N LYS A 164 0.06 -6.75 5.58
CA LYS A 164 0.17 -7.84 4.60
C LYS A 164 -0.71 -9.03 4.97
N GLU A 165 -0.64 -9.50 6.22
CA GLU A 165 -1.48 -10.59 6.72
C GLU A 165 -2.97 -10.25 6.61
N LEU A 166 -3.36 -9.03 6.98
CA LEU A 166 -4.74 -8.57 6.87
C LEU A 166 -5.21 -8.52 5.41
N SER A 167 -4.42 -7.92 4.53
CA SER A 167 -4.76 -7.73 3.12
C SER A 167 -4.83 -9.05 2.37
N ALA A 168 -3.89 -9.97 2.63
CA ALA A 168 -3.90 -11.31 2.05
C ALA A 168 -5.16 -12.09 2.47
N ARG A 169 -5.52 -12.06 3.76
CA ARG A 169 -6.75 -12.71 4.23
C ARG A 169 -8.00 -12.13 3.58
N ILE A 170 -8.08 -10.80 3.47
CA ILE A 170 -9.22 -10.13 2.82
C ILE A 170 -9.31 -10.51 1.34
N LEU A 171 -8.18 -10.66 0.64
CA LEU A 171 -8.19 -11.11 -0.75
C LEU A 171 -8.67 -12.55 -0.90
N VAL A 172 -8.25 -13.47 -0.03
CA VAL A 172 -8.76 -14.85 -0.04
C VAL A 172 -10.27 -14.87 0.18
N GLU A 173 -10.78 -14.11 1.16
CA GLU A 173 -12.23 -13.99 1.40
C GLU A 173 -12.96 -13.39 0.18
N ALA A 174 -12.38 -12.37 -0.46
CA ALA A 174 -12.95 -11.73 -1.64
C ALA A 174 -12.93 -12.65 -2.86
N GLU A 175 -11.86 -13.43 -3.06
CA GLU A 175 -11.76 -14.43 -4.13
C GLU A 175 -12.78 -15.54 -3.97
N TYR A 176 -12.98 -16.02 -2.74
CA TYR A 176 -14.00 -17.02 -2.47
C TYR A 176 -15.42 -16.46 -2.71
N ALA A 177 -15.71 -15.25 -2.24
CA ALA A 177 -17.00 -14.60 -2.50
C ALA A 177 -17.24 -14.40 -4.01
N LEU A 178 -16.22 -13.96 -4.74
CA LEU A 178 -16.27 -13.81 -6.20
C LEU A 178 -16.58 -15.14 -6.89
N TYR A 179 -15.92 -16.21 -6.46
CA TYR A 179 -16.16 -17.55 -6.99
C TYR A 179 -17.62 -17.98 -6.79
N GLN A 180 -18.19 -17.74 -5.60
CA GLN A 180 -19.61 -18.00 -5.36
C GLN A 180 -20.54 -17.15 -6.24
N GLU A 181 -20.27 -15.85 -6.38
CA GLU A 181 -21.03 -14.96 -7.28
C GLU A 181 -20.96 -15.45 -8.74
N VAL A 182 -19.82 -15.99 -9.19
CA VAL A 182 -19.69 -16.59 -10.53
C VAL A 182 -20.54 -17.84 -10.66
N LEU A 183 -20.58 -18.72 -9.66
CA LEU A 183 -21.38 -19.94 -9.69
C LEU A 183 -22.89 -19.67 -9.70
N GLU A 184 -23.34 -18.53 -9.17
CA GLU A 184 -24.74 -18.08 -9.29
C GLU A 184 -25.11 -17.68 -10.73
N VAL A 185 -24.14 -17.17 -11.51
CA VAL A 185 -24.35 -16.76 -12.92
C VAL A 185 -24.08 -17.90 -13.90
N ILE A 186 -23.07 -18.73 -13.61
CA ILE A 186 -22.61 -19.84 -14.44
C ILE A 186 -22.52 -21.08 -13.55
N PRO A 187 -23.54 -21.96 -13.58
CA PRO A 187 -23.56 -23.15 -12.74
C PRO A 187 -22.31 -24.02 -12.91
N GLU A 188 -21.90 -24.69 -11.84
CA GLU A 188 -20.70 -25.54 -11.82
C GLU A 188 -20.62 -26.57 -12.96
N PRO A 189 -21.70 -27.27 -13.37
CA PRO A 189 -21.64 -28.20 -14.50
C PRO A 189 -21.28 -27.52 -15.83
N VAL A 190 -21.77 -26.29 -16.05
CA VAL A 190 -21.46 -25.50 -17.25
C VAL A 190 -20.01 -25.04 -17.21
N CYS A 191 -19.52 -24.62 -16.02
CA CYS A 191 -18.11 -24.29 -15.83
C CYS A 191 -17.19 -25.49 -16.12
N ALA A 192 -17.54 -26.67 -15.60
CA ALA A 192 -16.76 -27.90 -15.80
C ALA A 192 -16.72 -28.30 -17.28
N GLN A 193 -17.87 -28.32 -17.95
CA GLN A 193 -17.94 -28.62 -19.39
C GLN A 193 -17.08 -27.67 -20.24
N ARG A 194 -17.13 -26.36 -19.94
CA ARG A 194 -16.31 -25.36 -20.64
C ARG A 194 -14.82 -25.55 -20.35
N LEU A 195 -14.47 -25.93 -19.12
CA LEU A 195 -13.09 -26.20 -18.73
C LEU A 195 -12.54 -27.41 -19.49
N ASP A 196 -13.32 -28.49 -19.60
CA ASP A 196 -12.93 -29.67 -20.38
C ASP A 196 -12.69 -29.30 -21.85
N ALA A 197 -13.63 -28.56 -22.47
CA ALA A 197 -13.51 -28.09 -23.85
C ALA A 197 -12.27 -27.18 -24.07
N LEU A 198 -11.86 -26.40 -23.06
CA LEU A 198 -10.65 -25.58 -23.14
C LEU A 198 -9.35 -26.40 -23.18
N TYR A 199 -9.35 -27.62 -22.65
CA TYR A 199 -8.20 -28.53 -22.67
C TYR A 199 -8.21 -29.52 -23.84
N GLU A 200 -9.25 -29.52 -24.67
CA GLU A 200 -9.27 -30.27 -25.92
C GLU A 200 -8.30 -29.68 -26.95
N VAL A 201 -7.78 -30.53 -27.84
CA VAL A 201 -6.87 -30.12 -28.90
C VAL A 201 -7.67 -29.45 -30.02
N ASN A 202 -7.28 -28.22 -30.35
CA ASN A 202 -7.80 -27.50 -31.50
C ASN A 202 -7.27 -28.15 -32.78
N SER A 203 -8.17 -28.77 -33.56
CA SER A 203 -7.84 -29.49 -34.78
C SER A 203 -7.21 -28.62 -35.89
N LYS A 204 -7.43 -27.30 -35.87
CA LYS A 204 -6.90 -26.36 -36.85
C LYS A 204 -5.49 -25.90 -36.54
N TYR A 205 -5.13 -25.84 -35.26
CA TYR A 205 -3.88 -25.24 -34.78
C TYR A 205 -2.94 -26.22 -34.07
N ASP A 206 -3.37 -27.44 -33.76
CA ASP A 206 -2.59 -28.50 -33.08
C ASP A 206 -2.05 -28.08 -31.69
N PHE A 207 -2.82 -27.24 -31.00
CA PHE A 207 -2.60 -26.82 -29.61
C PHE A 207 -3.86 -27.08 -28.79
N GLN A 208 -3.71 -27.17 -27.46
CA GLN A 208 -4.89 -27.08 -26.58
C GLN A 208 -5.61 -25.75 -26.84
N LEU A 209 -6.94 -25.77 -26.82
CA LEU A 209 -7.74 -24.58 -27.12
C LEU A 209 -7.35 -23.39 -26.24
N ILE A 210 -7.09 -23.62 -24.95
CA ILE A 210 -6.63 -22.59 -24.01
C ILE A 210 -5.26 -21.99 -24.37
N ASP A 211 -4.31 -22.82 -24.78
CA ASP A 211 -2.96 -22.36 -25.13
C ASP A 211 -3.00 -21.50 -26.40
N TRP A 212 -3.79 -21.93 -27.38
CA TRP A 212 -4.02 -21.15 -28.58
C TRP A 212 -4.74 -19.83 -28.29
N LEU A 213 -5.79 -19.82 -27.46
CA LEU A 213 -6.49 -18.59 -27.08
C LEU A 213 -5.54 -17.57 -26.41
N LYS A 214 -4.60 -18.05 -25.59
CA LYS A 214 -3.58 -17.23 -24.91
C LYS A 214 -2.49 -16.69 -25.82
N THR A 215 -2.34 -17.16 -27.07
CA THR A 215 -1.31 -16.61 -27.96
C THR A 215 -1.56 -15.12 -28.24
N PRO A 216 -0.52 -14.27 -28.16
CA PRO A 216 -0.68 -12.85 -28.42
C PRO A 216 -1.06 -12.62 -29.89
N PRO A 217 -1.83 -11.56 -30.20
CA PRO A 217 -2.16 -11.23 -31.57
C PRO A 217 -0.89 -10.97 -32.40
N GLY A 218 -0.81 -11.59 -33.56
CA GLY A 218 0.29 -11.36 -34.50
C GLY A 218 0.28 -9.94 -35.11
N LYS A 219 1.29 -9.65 -35.95
CA LYS A 219 1.35 -8.38 -36.72
C LYS A 219 0.11 -8.22 -37.60
N ARG A 220 -0.23 -6.98 -37.99
CA ARG A 220 -1.36 -6.72 -38.90
C ARG A 220 -1.18 -7.46 -40.23
N SER A 221 -1.97 -8.51 -40.45
CA SER A 221 -2.01 -9.30 -41.68
C SER A 221 -3.41 -9.89 -41.84
N LYS A 222 -3.80 -10.25 -43.08
CA LYS A 222 -5.08 -10.94 -43.33
C LYS A 222 -5.17 -12.26 -42.57
N SER A 223 -4.07 -13.02 -42.53
CA SER A 223 -4.00 -14.30 -41.81
C SER A 223 -4.26 -14.13 -40.31
N ASN A 224 -3.63 -13.13 -39.69
CA ASN A 224 -3.77 -12.90 -38.25
C ASN A 224 -5.13 -12.29 -37.90
N LEU A 225 -5.77 -11.56 -38.83
CA LEU A 225 -7.16 -11.14 -38.66
C LEU A 225 -8.13 -12.34 -38.70
N ASN A 226 -7.92 -13.28 -39.63
CA ASN A 226 -8.72 -14.50 -39.68
C ASN A 226 -8.55 -15.34 -38.41
N GLU A 227 -7.33 -15.47 -37.89
CA GLU A 227 -7.08 -16.15 -36.62
C GLU A 227 -7.82 -15.47 -35.46
N LEU A 228 -7.88 -14.13 -35.43
CA LEU A 228 -8.66 -13.41 -34.41
C LEU A 228 -10.16 -13.70 -34.51
N PHE A 229 -10.71 -13.80 -35.72
CA PHE A 229 -12.11 -14.22 -35.89
C PHE A 229 -12.32 -15.66 -35.44
N ASP A 230 -11.41 -16.57 -35.77
CA ASP A 230 -11.48 -17.96 -35.27
C ASP A 230 -11.49 -18.00 -33.73
N LYS A 231 -10.68 -17.16 -33.06
CA LYS A 231 -10.67 -17.06 -31.60
C LYS A 231 -12.01 -16.58 -31.05
N ILE A 232 -12.64 -15.59 -31.71
CA ILE A 232 -13.96 -15.10 -31.35
C ILE A 232 -15.01 -16.21 -31.53
N GLU A 233 -14.99 -16.90 -32.66
CA GLU A 233 -15.91 -18.02 -32.94
C GLU A 233 -15.75 -19.15 -31.92
N ALA A 234 -14.52 -19.51 -31.56
CA ALA A 234 -14.25 -20.52 -30.54
C ALA A 234 -14.79 -20.09 -29.16
N LEU A 235 -14.60 -18.83 -28.76
CA LEU A 235 -15.19 -18.29 -27.52
C LEU A 235 -16.73 -18.23 -27.59
N GLN A 236 -17.30 -17.93 -28.75
CA GLN A 236 -18.75 -17.95 -28.97
C GLN A 236 -19.33 -19.36 -28.87
N ALA A 237 -18.62 -20.36 -29.40
CA ALA A 237 -19.00 -21.78 -29.29
C ALA A 237 -18.97 -22.28 -27.83
N LEU A 238 -18.11 -21.70 -26.99
CA LEU A 238 -18.11 -21.92 -25.54
C LEU A 238 -19.20 -21.11 -24.81
N GLU A 239 -19.99 -20.30 -25.51
CA GLU A 239 -21.09 -19.49 -24.96
C GLU A 239 -20.66 -18.51 -23.85
N VAL A 240 -19.38 -18.11 -23.81
CA VAL A 240 -18.89 -17.22 -22.74
C VAL A 240 -19.51 -15.82 -22.82
N HIS A 241 -19.95 -15.41 -24.01
CA HIS A 241 -20.62 -14.14 -24.26
C HIS A 241 -22.07 -14.08 -23.74
N CYS A 242 -22.67 -15.22 -23.40
CA CYS A 242 -24.03 -15.30 -22.87
C CYS A 242 -24.12 -14.90 -21.39
N HIS A 243 -22.98 -14.75 -20.70
CA HIS A 243 -22.92 -14.45 -19.28
C HIS A 243 -22.14 -13.16 -19.01
N THR A 244 -22.68 -12.30 -18.16
CA THR A 244 -21.96 -11.13 -17.66
C THR A 244 -21.36 -11.47 -16.30
N LEU A 245 -20.03 -11.38 -16.18
CA LEU A 245 -19.33 -11.65 -14.92
C LEU A 245 -19.70 -10.61 -13.86
N PRO A 246 -19.92 -10.99 -12.58
CA PRO A 246 -20.44 -10.12 -11.53
C PRO A 246 -19.41 -9.13 -10.95
N PHE A 247 -18.33 -8.84 -11.68
CA PHE A 247 -17.22 -8.04 -11.19
C PHE A 247 -16.62 -7.05 -12.20
N PRO A 248 -15.96 -5.97 -11.71
CA PRO A 248 -15.49 -4.87 -12.54
C PRO A 248 -14.48 -5.31 -13.61
N LEU A 249 -14.38 -4.52 -14.68
CA LEU A 249 -13.47 -4.78 -15.81
C LEU A 249 -12.00 -4.85 -15.38
N GLU A 250 -11.60 -4.08 -14.37
CA GLU A 250 -10.24 -4.13 -13.80
C GLU A 250 -9.92 -5.52 -13.24
N ARG A 251 -10.90 -6.13 -12.56
CA ARG A 251 -10.77 -7.47 -12.00
C ARG A 251 -10.72 -8.53 -13.11
N GLN A 252 -11.52 -8.37 -14.16
CA GLN A 252 -11.46 -9.23 -15.35
C GLN A 252 -10.09 -9.16 -16.04
N ARG A 253 -9.56 -7.94 -16.23
CA ARG A 253 -8.22 -7.72 -16.79
C ARG A 253 -7.12 -8.33 -15.94
N PHE A 254 -7.24 -8.24 -14.61
CA PHE A 254 -6.30 -8.89 -13.69
C PHE A 254 -6.25 -10.40 -13.91
N TYR A 255 -7.41 -11.07 -14.02
CA TYR A 255 -7.45 -12.51 -14.32
C TYR A 255 -6.91 -12.84 -15.70
N ALA A 256 -7.21 -12.02 -16.73
CA ALA A 256 -6.69 -12.22 -18.07
C ALA A 256 -5.16 -12.04 -18.20
N SER A 257 -4.54 -11.34 -17.24
CA SER A 257 -3.09 -11.10 -17.20
C SER A 257 -2.27 -12.14 -16.43
N ARG A 258 -2.93 -13.10 -15.77
CA ARG A 258 -2.28 -14.22 -15.06
C ARG A 258 -2.15 -15.46 -15.94
#